data_AF-A0A1X1QQH6-F1
#
_entry.id   AF-A0A1X1QQH6-F1
#
_cell.length_a   1.000
_cell.length_b   1.000
_cell.length_c   1.000
_cell.angle_alpha   90.00
_cell.angle_beta   90.00
_cell.angle_gamma   90.00
#
_symmetry.space_group_name_H-M   'P 1'
#
loop_
_entity.id
_entity.type
_entity.pdbx_description
1 polymer ?
#
loop_
_entity_poly.entity_id
_entity_poly.type
_entity_poly.pdbx_seq_one_letter_code
_entity_poly.pdbx_strand_id
1 'polypeptide(L)' 'MTTFNAGVNKTRSINAETLALMSKEDRDNIVIIKIIPPTIGGEGFGRILIKDKAPVYKVTL' A
#
# COMPACT_ATOMS: atom_id res chain seq x y z
N MET A 1 26.79 -16.08 -2.56
CA MET A 1 25.76 -15.51 -1.66
C MET A 1 24.61 -15.05 -2.54
N THR A 2 23.53 -15.83 -2.64
CA THR A 2 22.46 -15.59 -3.63
C THR A 2 21.22 -15.07 -2.92
N THR A 3 20.91 -13.78 -3.09
CA THR A 3 19.78 -13.12 -2.42
C THR A 3 18.51 -13.31 -3.25
N PHE A 4 17.53 -14.03 -2.73
CA PHE A 4 16.20 -14.14 -3.34
C PHE A 4 15.28 -13.07 -2.73
N ASN A 5 14.93 -12.05 -3.52
CA ASN A 5 13.93 -11.04 -3.13
C ASN A 5 12.52 -11.60 -3.37
N ALA A 6 12.04 -12.46 -2.48
CA ALA A 6 10.69 -12.98 -2.52
C ALA A 6 9.83 -12.32 -1.42
N GLY A 7 9.16 -11.22 -1.75
CA GLY A 7 8.14 -10.63 -0.89
C GLY A 7 6.86 -10.38 -1.67
N VAL A 8 5.72 -10.72 -1.05
CA VAL A 8 4.40 -10.42 -1.62
C VAL A 8 4.07 -8.98 -1.27
N ASN A 9 3.84 -8.14 -2.28
CA ASN A 9 3.37 -6.78 -2.07
C ASN A 9 2.01 -6.80 -1.37
N LYS A 10 1.87 -6.10 -0.25
CA LYS A 10 0.61 -6.01 0.49
C LYS A 10 -0.24 -4.87 -0.08
N THR A 11 -1.48 -5.17 -0.44
CA THR A 11 -2.45 -4.14 -0.86
C THR A 11 -3.45 -3.91 0.27
N ARG A 12 -3.66 -2.65 0.68
CA ARG A 12 -4.64 -2.26 1.70
C ARG A 12 -5.54 -1.13 1.20
N SER A 13 -6.79 -1.14 1.63
CA SER A 13 -7.73 -0.05 1.38
C SER A 13 -7.75 0.88 2.59
N ILE A 14 -7.58 2.18 2.36
CA ILE A 14 -7.65 3.20 3.40
C ILE A 14 -8.55 4.37 2.95
N ASN A 15 -8.94 5.22 3.90
CA ASN A 15 -9.62 6.49 3.62
C ASN A 15 -8.60 7.65 3.54
N ALA A 16 -9.07 8.83 3.12
CA ALA A 16 -8.22 10.01 2.96
C ALA A 16 -7.63 10.51 4.29
N GLU A 17 -8.40 10.44 5.38
CA GLU A 17 -7.97 10.83 6.72
C GLU A 17 -6.80 9.99 7.21
N THR A 18 -6.89 8.66 7.03
CA THR A 18 -5.80 7.73 7.39
C THR A 18 -4.54 8.05 6.58
N LEU A 19 -4.67 8.35 5.29
CA LEU A 19 -3.52 8.72 4.45
C LEU A 19 -2.83 10.00 4.97
N ALA A 20 -3.62 10.99 5.37
CA ALA A 20 -3.14 12.26 5.90
C ALA A 20 -2.41 12.09 7.26
N LEU A 21 -2.83 11.09 8.06
CA LEU A 21 -2.23 10.78 9.36
C LEU A 21 -1.06 9.79 9.31
N MET A 22 -0.75 9.20 8.14
CA MET A 22 0.36 8.24 8.02
C MET A 22 1.71 8.88 8.35
N SER A 23 2.54 8.12 9.08
CA SER A 23 3.92 8.50 9.37
C SER A 23 4.75 8.61 8.09
N LYS A 24 5.88 9.32 8.14
CA LYS A 24 6.81 9.41 7.01
C LYS A 24 7.30 8.03 6.58
N GLU A 25 7.65 7.17 7.54
CA GLU A 25 8.13 5.81 7.28
C GLU A 25 7.08 4.97 6.55
N ASP A 26 5.81 5.06 6.97
CA ASP A 26 4.72 4.34 6.30
C ASP A 26 4.51 4.83 4.87
N ARG A 27 4.65 6.14 4.62
CA ARG A 27 4.55 6.73 3.27
C ARG A 27 5.70 6.31 2.38
N ASP A 28 6.92 6.26 2.92
CA ASP A 28 8.11 5.83 2.19
C ASP A 28 8.05 4.34 1.81
N ASN A 29 7.21 3.55 2.49
CA ASN A 29 6.93 2.15 2.18
C ASN A 29 5.86 1.95 1.09
N ILE A 30 5.16 3.00 0.67
CA ILE A 30 4.16 2.92 -0.39
C ILE A 30 4.84 2.86 -1.76
N VAL A 31 4.41 1.93 -2.61
CA VAL A 31 4.84 1.83 -4.02
C VAL A 31 3.80 2.42 -4.96
N ILE A 32 2.51 2.19 -4.69
CA ILE A 32 1.40 2.63 -5.55
C ILE A 32 0.26 3.16 -4.68
N ILE A 33 -0.29 4.29 -5.10
CA ILE A 33 -1.57 4.80 -4.61
C ILE A 33 -2.57 4.80 -5.77
N LYS A 34 -3.72 4.15 -5.60
CA LYS A 34 -4.81 4.15 -6.57
C LYS A 34 -6.08 4.68 -5.91
N ILE A 35 -6.58 5.79 -6.43
CA ILE A 35 -7.85 6.37 -6.00
C ILE A 35 -8.96 5.79 -6.87
N ILE A 36 -9.94 5.16 -6.24
CA ILE A 36 -11.13 4.63 -6.91
C ILE A 36 -12.29 5.56 -6.58
N PRO A 37 -12.83 6.29 -7.57
CA PRO A 37 -13.99 7.16 -7.35
C PRO A 37 -15.22 6.33 -6.95
N PRO A 38 -16.20 6.94 -6.24
CA PRO A 38 -17.46 6.28 -5.96
C PRO A 38 -18.21 5.99 -7.26
N THR A 39 -18.97 4.91 -7.29
CA THR A 39 -19.86 4.60 -8.40
C THR A 39 -21.05 5.58 -8.39
N ILE A 40 -21.59 5.89 -9.57
CA ILE A 40 -22.79 6.74 -9.69
C ILE A 40 -23.93 6.12 -8.88
N GLY A 41 -24.50 6.86 -7.93
CA GLY A 41 -25.53 6.36 -7.00
C GLY A 41 -25.02 5.59 -5.78
N GLY A 42 -23.69 5.47 -5.60
CA GLY A 42 -23.08 4.91 -4.39
C GLY A 42 -22.82 5.98 -3.33
N GLU A 43 -22.99 5.63 -2.06
CA GLU A 43 -22.68 6.53 -0.94
C GLU A 43 -21.17 6.68 -0.72
N GLY A 44 -20.73 7.91 -0.39
CA GLY A 44 -19.36 8.22 0.03
C GLY A 44 -18.43 8.83 -1.03
N PHE A 45 -17.14 9.00 -0.67
CA PHE A 45 -16.13 9.72 -1.46
C PHE A 45 -15.20 8.81 -2.29
N GLY A 46 -15.54 7.52 -2.44
CA GLY A 46 -14.67 6.52 -3.06
C GLY A 46 -13.70 5.89 -2.06
N ARG A 47 -12.67 5.20 -2.55
CA ARG A 47 -11.68 4.48 -1.72
C ARG A 47 -10.26 4.65 -2.24
N ILE A 48 -9.28 4.64 -1.33
CA ILE A 48 -7.86 4.71 -1.67
C ILE A 48 -7.25 3.33 -1.45
N LEU A 49 -6.65 2.77 -2.50
CA LEU A 49 -5.87 1.54 -2.44
C LEU A 49 -4.39 1.89 -2.40
N ILE A 50 -3.69 1.35 -1.42
CA ILE A 50 -2.25 1.45 -1.27
C ILE A 50 -1.64 0.08 -1.51
N LYS A 51 -0.56 0.04 -2.28
CA LYS A 51 0.32 -1.13 -2.40
C LYS A 51 1.65 -0.81 -1.73
N ASP A 52 1.96 -1.53 -0.65
CA ASP A 52 3.20 -1.40 0.10
C ASP A 52 4.32 -2.24 -0.56
N LYS A 53 5.57 -1.87 -0.28
CA LYS A 53 6.76 -2.62 -0.71
C LYS A 53 6.71 -4.05 -0.19
N ALA A 54 7.10 -4.99 -1.04
CA ALA A 54 7.36 -6.37 -0.67
C ALA A 54 8.41 -6.43 0.47
N PRO A 55 8.13 -7.14 1.59
CA PRO A 55 9.15 -7.36 2.61
C PRO A 55 10.30 -8.17 2.01
N VAL A 56 11.53 -7.67 2.15
CA VAL A 56 12.72 -8.34 1.65
C VAL A 56 13.28 -9.24 2.77
N TYR A 57 13.12 -10.54 2.61
CA TYR A 57 13.73 -11.51 3.51
C TYR A 57 15.12 -11.90 2.98
N LYS A 58 16.15 -11.73 3.81
CA LYS A 58 17.49 -12.28 3.51
C LYS A 58 17.52 -13.74 3.96
N VAL A 59 17.63 -14.66 3.01
CA VAL A 59 17.87 -16.09 3.30
C VAL A 59 19.39 -16.31 3.30
N THR A 60 19.93 -16.77 4.42
CA THR A 60 21.33 -17.21 4.52
C THR A 60 21.35 -18.73 4.34
N LEU A 61 22.06 -19.21 3.31
CA LEU A 61 22.35 -20.63 3.06
C LEU A 61 23.72 -20.98 3.63
#